data_AF-A0A7Y5YBK1-F1
#
_entry.id   AF-A0A7Y5YBK1-F1
#
_cell.length_a   1.000
_cell.length_b   1.000
_cell.length_c   1.000
_cell.angle_alpha   90.00
_cell.angle_beta   90.00
_cell.angle_gamma   90.00
#
_symmetry.space_group_name_H-M   'P 1'
#
loop_
_entity.id
_entity.type
_entity.pdbx_description
1 polymer ?
#
loop_
_entity_poly.entity_id
_entity_poly.type
_entity_poly.pdbx_seq_one_letter_code
_entity_poly.pdbx_strand_id
1 'polypeptide(L)'
;MSDETTAVVQEADAIYDAVRAICHMSQTYPAPTVYKVLGNLKGATGHMLAQALQQLAAGLERSVTEYNVYEDDGRDPAHSAAVAAEHMRAAAGLAAQLGEHLAEAQNAIAGQGYKTEGDS
;
A
#
# COMPACT_ATOMS: atom_id res chain seq x y z
N MET A 1 -13.76 6.19 20.08
CA MET A 1 -12.59 5.74 19.29
C MET A 1 -11.36 6.28 19.99
N SER A 2 -10.34 5.46 20.21
CA SER A 2 -9.07 5.95 20.77
C SER A 2 -8.35 6.81 19.72
N ASP A 3 -7.49 7.73 20.16
CA ASP A 3 -6.70 8.61 19.26
C ASP A 3 -5.90 7.83 18.21
N GLU A 4 -5.51 6.59 18.52
CA GLU A 4 -4.71 5.72 17.65
C GLU A 4 -5.51 5.13 16.47
N THR A 5 -6.79 4.79 16.64
CA THR A 5 -7.66 4.36 15.52
C THR A 5 -7.81 5.48 14.50
N THR A 6 -7.90 6.73 14.97
CA THR A 6 -7.99 7.90 14.11
C THR A 6 -6.70 8.11 13.31
N ALA A 7 -5.54 7.89 13.93
CA ALA A 7 -4.25 8.06 13.27
C ALA A 7 -4.03 7.07 12.11
N VAL A 8 -4.31 5.78 12.30
CA VAL A 8 -4.11 4.76 11.22
C VAL A 8 -4.99 5.07 10.00
N VAL A 9 -6.22 5.53 10.21
CA VAL A 9 -7.11 5.93 9.11
C VAL A 9 -6.58 7.16 8.37
N GLN A 10 -6.09 8.18 9.10
CA GLN A 10 -5.50 9.38 8.48
C GLN A 10 -4.29 9.06 7.59
N GLU A 11 -3.44 8.12 8.00
CA GLU A 11 -2.31 7.68 7.17
C GLU A 11 -2.78 6.94 5.92
N ALA A 12 -3.85 6.14 6.01
CA ALA A 12 -4.46 5.50 4.84
C ALA A 12 -5.07 6.53 3.86
N ASP A 13 -5.73 7.57 4.38
CA ASP A 13 -6.23 8.69 3.57
C ASP A 13 -5.10 9.43 2.86
N ALA A 14 -3.98 9.68 3.55
CA ALA A 14 -2.80 10.32 2.97
C ALA A 14 -2.19 9.48 1.82
N ILE A 15 -2.17 8.15 1.95
CA ILE A 15 -1.74 7.26 0.86
C ILE A 15 -2.69 7.36 -0.33
N TYR A 16 -4.01 7.33 -0.09
CA TYR A 16 -5.01 7.45 -1.16
C TYR A 16 -4.86 8.77 -1.93
N ASP A 17 -4.72 9.89 -1.23
CA ASP A 17 -4.56 11.20 -1.84
C ASP A 17 -3.24 11.34 -2.61
N ALA A 18 -2.15 10.78 -2.09
CA ALA A 18 -0.86 10.77 -2.79
C ALA A 18 -0.92 9.96 -4.09
N VAL A 19 -1.53 8.78 -4.08
CA VAL A 19 -1.73 7.97 -5.30
C VAL A 19 -2.64 8.68 -6.29
N ARG A 20 -3.76 9.26 -5.81
CA ARG A 20 -4.68 10.04 -6.63
C ARG A 20 -3.97 11.23 -7.29
N ALA A 21 -3.10 11.92 -6.56
CA ALA A 21 -2.29 13.01 -7.10
C ALA A 21 -1.38 12.52 -8.23
N ILE A 22 -0.65 11.40 -8.05
CA ILE A 22 0.20 10.81 -9.09
C ILE A 22 -0.63 10.50 -10.35
N CYS A 23 -1.81 9.89 -10.20
CA CYS A 23 -2.70 9.58 -11.32
C CYS A 23 -3.13 10.82 -12.13
N HIS A 24 -3.25 11.98 -11.49
CA HIS A 24 -3.64 13.23 -12.15
C HIS A 24 -2.48 13.95 -12.86
N MET A 25 -1.22 13.62 -12.57
CA MET A 25 -0.06 14.29 -13.17
C MET A 25 0.31 13.68 -14.55
N SER A 26 -0.68 13.41 -15.41
CA SER A 26 -0.51 12.69 -16.67
C SER A 26 0.25 13.48 -17.75
N GLN A 27 1.56 13.62 -17.56
CA GLN A 27 2.50 14.25 -18.49
C GLN A 27 3.67 13.29 -18.82
N THR A 28 4.50 13.67 -19.80
CA THR A 28 5.71 12.90 -20.12
C THR A 28 6.77 13.11 -19.05
N TYR A 29 7.35 12.02 -18.55
CA TYR A 29 8.44 12.06 -17.57
C TYR A 29 9.70 11.42 -18.15
N PRO A 30 10.88 12.04 -17.96
CA PRO A 30 12.13 11.40 -18.31
C PRO A 30 12.41 10.22 -17.36
N ALA A 31 13.16 9.23 -17.83
CA ALA A 31 13.45 8.01 -17.07
C ALA A 31 14.04 8.26 -15.66
N PRO A 32 14.94 9.24 -15.41
CA PRO A 32 15.38 9.54 -14.05
C PRO A 32 14.26 9.95 -13.09
N THR A 33 13.20 10.59 -13.57
CA THR A 33 12.03 10.94 -12.74
C THR A 33 11.22 9.68 -12.43
N VAL A 34 10.94 8.86 -13.44
CA VAL A 34 10.21 7.59 -13.27
C VAL A 34 10.99 6.65 -12.35
N TYR A 35 12.32 6.60 -12.45
CA TYR A 35 13.19 5.80 -11.57
C TYR A 35 12.99 6.14 -10.09
N LYS A 36 12.90 7.43 -9.74
CA LYS A 36 12.66 7.87 -8.35
C LYS A 36 11.26 7.49 -7.89
N VAL A 37 10.26 7.69 -8.75
CA VAL A 37 8.87 7.29 -8.46
C VAL A 37 8.78 5.79 -8.19
N LEU A 38 9.37 4.94 -9.04
CA LEU A 38 9.39 3.49 -8.87
C LEU A 38 10.08 3.07 -7.56
N GLY A 39 11.18 3.73 -7.19
CA GLY A 39 11.88 3.48 -5.93
C GLY A 39 11.02 3.74 -4.70
N ASN A 40 10.32 4.89 -4.69
CA ASN A 40 9.41 5.26 -3.61
C ASN A 40 8.21 4.30 -3.55
N LEU A 41 7.59 4.02 -4.69
CA LEU A 41 6.44 3.12 -4.77
C LEU A 41 6.82 1.70 -4.33
N LYS A 42 7.96 1.15 -4.77
CA LYS A 42 8.42 -0.16 -4.31
C LYS A 42 8.53 -0.23 -2.79
N GLY A 43 9.12 0.79 -2.16
CA GLY A 43 9.26 0.83 -0.71
C GLY A 43 7.91 0.84 -0.01
N ALA A 44 7.02 1.75 -0.43
CA ALA A 44 5.71 1.96 0.19
C ALA A 44 4.73 0.80 -0.06
N THR A 45 4.56 0.38 -1.32
CA THR A 45 3.54 -0.60 -1.73
C THR A 45 4.05 -2.04 -1.75
N GLY A 46 5.36 -2.24 -1.61
CA GLY A 46 5.99 -3.55 -1.46
C GLY A 46 5.94 -4.05 -0.03
N HIS A 47 7.11 -4.11 0.60
CA HIS A 47 7.26 -4.70 1.94
C HIS A 47 6.49 -3.95 3.04
N MET A 48 6.46 -2.60 2.99
CA MET A 48 5.79 -1.82 4.04
C MET A 48 4.28 -2.05 4.05
N LEU A 49 3.62 -1.98 2.90
CA LEU A 49 2.19 -2.30 2.78
C LEU A 49 1.89 -3.75 3.16
N ALA A 50 2.74 -4.69 2.74
CA ALA A 50 2.58 -6.09 3.14
C ALA A 50 2.64 -6.26 4.66
N GLN A 51 3.59 -5.61 5.33
CA GLN A 51 3.71 -5.62 6.79
C GLN A 51 2.49 -4.99 7.46
N ALA A 52 2.03 -3.82 6.98
CA ALA A 52 0.87 -3.14 7.53
C ALA A 52 -0.40 -4.01 7.46
N LEU A 53 -0.65 -4.67 6.31
CA LEU A 53 -1.78 -5.57 6.13
C LEU A 53 -1.73 -6.80 7.06
N GLN A 54 -0.54 -7.38 7.27
CA GLN A 54 -0.36 -8.48 8.22
C GLN A 54 -0.64 -8.06 9.66
N GLN A 55 -0.18 -6.86 10.05
CA GLN A 55 -0.42 -6.31 11.38
C GLN A 55 -1.90 -5.98 11.62
N LEU A 56 -2.57 -5.40 10.62
CA LEU A 56 -4.01 -5.11 10.67
C LEU A 56 -4.84 -6.39 10.74
N ALA A 57 -4.48 -7.43 9.96
CA ALA A 57 -5.14 -8.73 10.01
C ALA A 57 -5.06 -9.35 11.42
N ALA A 58 -3.86 -9.37 12.01
CA ALA A 58 -3.66 -9.86 13.37
C ALA A 58 -4.40 -9.02 14.42
N GLY A 59 -4.45 -7.69 14.23
CA GLY A 59 -5.21 -6.77 15.08
C GLY A 59 -6.71 -7.06 15.04
N LEU A 60 -7.27 -7.25 13.85
CA LEU A 60 -8.70 -7.56 13.65
C LEU A 60 -9.09 -8.91 14.28
N GLU A 61 -8.26 -9.94 14.13
CA GLU A 61 -8.55 -11.24 14.75
C GLU A 61 -8.57 -11.15 16.28
N ARG A 62 -7.63 -10.39 16.89
CA ARG A 62 -7.65 -10.13 18.34
C ARG A 62 -8.88 -9.34 18.77
N SER A 63 -9.31 -8.39 17.95
CA SER A 63 -10.44 -7.49 18.26
C SER A 63 -11.74 -8.25 18.54
N VAL A 64 -11.93 -9.44 17.96
CA VAL A 64 -13.08 -10.31 18.21
C VAL A 64 -13.17 -10.75 19.68
N THR A 65 -12.04 -10.90 20.36
CA THR A 65 -11.98 -11.31 21.77
C THR A 65 -11.84 -10.12 22.73
N GLU A 66 -11.33 -9.00 22.25
CA GLU A 66 -11.04 -7.80 23.06
C GLU A 66 -12.22 -6.80 23.09
N TYR A 67 -13.11 -6.85 22.10
CA TYR A 67 -14.29 -5.98 22.02
C TYR A 67 -15.59 -6.80 21.96
N ASN A 68 -16.70 -6.18 22.38
CA ASN A 68 -18.04 -6.74 22.21
C ASN A 68 -18.52 -6.52 20.77
N VAL A 69 -18.00 -7.32 19.84
CA VAL A 69 -18.33 -7.27 18.41
C VAL A 69 -19.66 -7.96 18.13
N TYR A 70 -20.44 -7.42 17.21
CA TYR A 70 -21.70 -8.00 16.73
C TYR A 70 -21.91 -7.63 15.25
N GLU A 71 -22.73 -8.42 14.56
CA GLU A 71 -23.17 -8.17 13.19
C GLU A 71 -24.67 -7.88 13.20
N ASP A 72 -25.10 -6.80 12.55
CA ASP A 72 -26.52 -6.37 12.53
C ASP A 72 -27.44 -7.40 11.87
N ASP A 73 -26.90 -8.26 11.01
CA ASP A 73 -27.61 -9.32 10.30
C ASP A 73 -27.57 -10.69 11.01
N GLY A 74 -26.96 -10.75 12.21
CA GLY A 74 -26.87 -11.96 13.02
C GLY A 74 -25.80 -12.96 12.58
N ARG A 75 -24.92 -12.62 11.63
CA ARG A 75 -23.74 -13.43 11.30
C ARG A 75 -22.76 -13.54 12.48
N ASP A 76 -21.91 -14.56 12.45
CA ASP A 76 -20.83 -14.73 13.41
C ASP A 76 -19.70 -13.70 13.12
N PRO A 77 -19.45 -12.72 14.02
CA PRO A 77 -18.41 -11.73 13.82
C PRO A 77 -17.01 -12.35 13.74
N ALA A 78 -16.77 -13.49 14.42
CA ALA A 78 -15.49 -14.18 14.37
C ALA A 78 -15.22 -14.75 12.97
N HIS A 79 -16.25 -15.31 12.33
CA HIS A 79 -16.16 -15.78 10.95
C HIS A 79 -15.86 -14.63 9.98
N SER A 80 -16.58 -13.51 10.07
CA SER A 80 -16.33 -12.33 9.22
C SER A 80 -14.91 -11.79 9.38
N ALA A 81 -14.42 -11.67 10.63
CA ALA A 81 -13.07 -11.20 10.91
C ALA A 81 -12.00 -12.13 10.32
N ALA A 82 -12.18 -13.45 10.42
CA ALA A 82 -11.27 -14.43 9.84
C ALA A 82 -11.19 -14.33 8.31
N VAL A 83 -12.34 -14.17 7.64
CA VAL A 83 -12.41 -13.97 6.18
C VAL A 83 -11.70 -12.68 5.76
N ALA A 84 -11.92 -11.58 6.49
CA ALA A 84 -11.24 -10.31 6.23
C ALA A 84 -9.71 -10.42 6.42
N ALA A 85 -9.27 -11.09 7.49
CA ALA A 85 -7.86 -11.35 7.77
C ALA A 85 -7.19 -12.20 6.69
N GLU A 86 -7.88 -13.22 6.17
CA GLU A 86 -7.40 -14.01 5.03
C GLU A 86 -7.16 -13.14 3.78
N HIS A 87 -8.14 -12.30 3.42
CA HIS A 87 -7.98 -11.38 2.30
C HIS A 87 -6.84 -10.36 2.50
N MET A 88 -6.67 -9.83 3.71
CA MET A 88 -5.55 -8.94 4.03
C MET A 88 -4.18 -9.65 3.86
N ARG A 89 -4.06 -10.91 4.30
CA ARG A 89 -2.84 -11.70 4.11
C ARG A 89 -2.57 -12.01 2.64
N ALA A 90 -3.60 -12.33 1.87
CA ALA A 90 -3.48 -12.51 0.42
C ALA A 90 -3.01 -11.21 -0.27
N ALA A 91 -3.62 -10.07 0.10
CA ALA A 91 -3.20 -8.76 -0.38
C ALA A 91 -1.75 -8.42 0.01
N ALA A 92 -1.30 -8.80 1.20
CA ALA A 92 0.11 -8.64 1.60
C ALA A 92 1.07 -9.44 0.70
N GLY A 93 0.68 -10.66 0.30
CA GLY A 93 1.45 -11.46 -0.66
C GLY A 93 1.51 -10.83 -2.05
N LEU A 94 0.43 -10.18 -2.49
CA LEU A 94 0.39 -9.43 -3.76
C LEU A 94 1.20 -8.14 -3.69
N ALA A 95 1.15 -7.42 -2.56
CA ALA A 95 1.97 -6.23 -2.32
C ALA A 95 3.48 -6.56 -2.44
N ALA A 96 3.94 -7.66 -1.85
CA ALA A 96 5.32 -8.11 -2.02
C ALA A 96 5.69 -8.35 -3.50
N GLN A 97 4.84 -9.04 -4.27
CA GLN A 97 5.06 -9.27 -5.70
C GLN A 97 5.05 -7.96 -6.52
N LEU A 98 4.16 -7.03 -6.19
CA LEU A 98 4.16 -5.69 -6.77
C LEU A 98 5.50 -4.99 -6.54
N GLY A 99 6.04 -5.06 -5.32
CA GLY A 99 7.35 -4.51 -4.98
C GLY A 99 8.47 -5.06 -5.87
N GLU A 100 8.50 -6.37 -6.10
CA GLU A 100 9.50 -6.99 -7.00
C GLU A 100 9.37 -6.50 -8.43
N HIS A 101 8.15 -6.43 -8.98
CA HIS A 101 7.93 -5.89 -10.32
C HIS A 101 8.35 -4.42 -10.45
N LEU A 102 8.10 -3.60 -9.42
CA LEU A 102 8.55 -2.21 -9.39
C LEU A 102 10.09 -2.12 -9.31
N ALA A 103 10.74 -3.05 -8.61
CA ALA A 103 12.21 -3.15 -8.57
C ALA A 103 12.79 -3.45 -9.95
N GLU A 104 12.22 -4.45 -10.64
CA GLU A 104 12.65 -4.84 -11.98
C GLU A 104 12.44 -3.70 -12.99
N ALA A 105 11.30 -3.01 -12.93
CA ALA A 105 11.04 -1.84 -13.76
C ALA A 105 12.05 -0.70 -13.47
N GLN A 106 12.36 -0.46 -12.21
CA GLN A 106 13.34 0.55 -11.79
C GLN A 106 14.74 0.20 -12.33
N ASN A 107 15.16 -1.06 -12.20
CA ASN A 107 16.45 -1.57 -12.69
C ASN A 107 16.57 -1.45 -14.21
N ALA A 108 15.50 -1.75 -14.96
CA ALA A 108 15.48 -1.70 -16.42
C ALA A 108 15.76 -0.30 -16.98
N ILE A 109 15.43 0.75 -16.24
CA ILE A 109 15.62 2.15 -16.66
C ILE A 109 16.79 2.85 -15.95
N ALA A 110 17.54 2.15 -15.08
CA ALA A 110 18.57 2.74 -14.21
C ALA A 110 19.71 3.44 -14.97
N GLY A 111 20.01 2.98 -16.20
CA GLY A 111 21.07 3.56 -17.04
C GLY A 111 20.61 4.73 -17.92
N GLN A 112 19.34 5.10 -17.90
CA GLN A 112 18.80 6.12 -18.80
C GLN A 112 19.00 7.54 -18.25
N GLY A 113 19.62 8.41 -19.04
CA GLY A 113 19.66 9.86 -18.82
C GLY A 113 18.79 10.61 -19.83
N TYR A 114 18.70 11.92 -19.70
CA TYR A 114 18.14 12.80 -20.73
C TYR A 114 18.99 14.07 -20.85
N LYS A 115 19.03 14.65 -22.04
CA LYS A 115 19.63 15.97 -22.29
C LYS A 115 18.53 16.96 -22.59
N THR A 116 18.70 18.20 -22.15
CA THR A 116 17.85 19.31 -22.58
C THR A 116 18.48 20.02 -23.77
N GLU A 117 17.68 20.71 -24.59
CA GLU A 117 18.23 21.57 -25.64
C GLU A 117 19.17 22.60 -25.00
N GLY A 118 20.48 22.46 -25.24
CA GLY A 118 21.53 23.26 -24.60
C GLY A 118 22.67 22.45 -23.98
N ASP A 119 22.44 21.16 -23.66
CA ASP A 119 23.47 20.27 -23.10
C ASP A 119 24.35 19.64 -24.20
N SER A 120 25.23 20.45 -24.80
CA SER A 120 26.30 19.96 -25.69
C SER A 120 27.49 19.43 -24.89
#